data_AF-A0ABD6DRY1-F1
#
_entry.id   AF-A0ABD6DRY1-F1
#
_cell.length_a   1.000
_cell.length_b   1.000
_cell.length_c   1.000
_cell.angle_alpha   90.00
_cell.angle_beta   90.00
_cell.angle_gamma   90.00
#
_symmetry.space_group_name_H-M   'P 1'
#
loop_
_entity.id
_entity.type
_entity.pdbx_description
1 polymer ?
#
loop_
_entity_poly.entity_id
_entity_poly.type
_entity_poly.pdbx_seq_one_letter_code
_entity_poly.pdbx_strand_id
1 'polypeptide(L)'
;MDSSDEELQRLLEEFDALAETVDSPEERARVRTARRAAVAAAAEAPVFGRVIRGFDRSDLAEAFLGSFLFGVPMFVEGGTNEVGAFLAGRPLLLAGTLLGGIALVVSILYVAEIQDVRVQDPFFGVIPRRLVGVLGVSFLTAVVAMTAWGRVAWSEPALAFATVVVAFVPMSVGAALGDILPGT
;
A
#
# COMPACT_ATOMS: atom_id res chain seq x y z
N MET A 1 2.35 -17.20 -9.92
CA MET A 1 2.45 -16.64 -11.28
C MET A 1 1.39 -15.56 -11.35
N ASP A 2 1.79 -14.35 -11.74
CA ASP A 2 0.89 -13.20 -11.94
C ASP A 2 -0.03 -13.49 -13.14
N SER A 3 -1.30 -13.09 -13.06
CA SER A 3 -2.27 -13.22 -14.16
C SER A 3 -1.78 -12.58 -15.46
N SER A 4 -1.00 -11.51 -15.33
CA SER A 4 -0.40 -10.76 -16.44
C SER A 4 0.65 -11.59 -17.20
N ASP A 5 1.42 -12.42 -16.49
CA ASP A 5 2.43 -13.29 -17.09
C ASP A 5 1.78 -14.43 -17.89
N GLU A 6 0.67 -14.99 -17.39
CA GLU A 6 -0.09 -16.05 -18.07
C GLU A 6 -0.74 -15.54 -19.36
N GLU A 7 -1.23 -14.30 -19.35
CA GLU A 7 -1.83 -13.67 -20.54
C GLU A 7 -0.78 -13.34 -21.61
N LEU A 8 0.40 -12.88 -21.18
CA LEU A 8 1.54 -12.67 -22.08
C LEU A 8 2.04 -13.99 -22.67
N GLN A 9 2.16 -15.06 -21.88
CA GLN A 9 2.55 -16.38 -22.37
C GLN A 9 1.58 -16.90 -23.43
N ARG A 10 0.28 -16.79 -23.19
CA ARG A 10 -0.76 -17.18 -24.16
C ARG A 10 -0.65 -16.40 -25.47
N LEU A 11 -0.40 -15.09 -25.40
CA LEU A 11 -0.20 -14.24 -26.58
C LEU A 11 1.07 -14.64 -27.36
N LEU A 12 2.15 -14.98 -26.67
CA LEU A 12 3.40 -15.43 -27.31
C LEU A 12 3.24 -16.79 -27.99
N GLU A 13 2.51 -17.72 -27.36
CA GLU A 13 2.14 -19.02 -27.95
C GLU A 13 1.30 -18.83 -29.23
N GLU A 14 0.37 -17.89 -29.23
CA GLU A 14 -0.45 -17.56 -30.41
C GLU A 14 0.39 -16.99 -31.57
N PHE A 15 1.40 -16.16 -31.26
CA PHE A 15 2.36 -15.70 -32.27
C PHE A 15 3.23 -16.82 -32.84
N ASP A 16 3.61 -17.80 -32.02
CA ASP A 16 4.42 -18.94 -32.45
C ASP A 16 3.58 -19.89 -33.35
N ALA A 17 2.32 -20.15 -32.99
CA ALA A 17 1.38 -20.89 -33.84
C ALA A 17 1.09 -20.19 -35.18
N LEU A 18 0.99 -18.85 -35.16
CA LEU A 18 0.83 -18.06 -36.38
C LEU A 18 2.08 -18.16 -37.28
N ALA A 19 3.28 -18.11 -36.71
CA ALA A 19 4.53 -18.23 -37.49
C ALA A 19 4.68 -19.59 -38.19
N GLU A 20 4.13 -20.67 -37.61
CA GLU A 20 4.12 -22.00 -38.21
C GLU A 20 3.12 -22.14 -39.37
N THR A 21 2.04 -21.36 -39.36
CA THR A 21 0.99 -21.41 -40.40
C THR A 21 1.31 -20.55 -41.62
N VAL A 22 2.27 -19.63 -41.55
CA VAL A 22 2.58 -18.76 -42.69
C VAL A 22 3.67 -19.32 -43.60
N ASP A 23 3.39 -19.34 -44.90
CA ASP A 23 4.24 -19.98 -45.90
C ASP A 23 5.36 -19.06 -46.43
N SER A 24 5.15 -17.74 -46.46
CA SER A 24 6.09 -16.79 -47.05
C SER A 24 7.19 -16.31 -46.09
N PRO A 25 8.45 -16.14 -46.56
CA PRO A 25 9.53 -15.58 -45.75
C PRO A 25 9.25 -14.15 -45.25
N GLU A 26 8.53 -13.34 -46.02
CA GLU A 26 8.16 -11.97 -45.65
C GLU A 26 7.15 -11.94 -44.50
N GLU A 27 6.13 -12.79 -44.52
CA GLU A 27 5.14 -12.81 -43.46
C GLU A 27 5.71 -13.35 -42.14
N ARG A 28 6.60 -14.36 -42.19
CA ARG A 28 7.36 -14.80 -41.00
C ARG A 28 8.23 -13.68 -40.42
N ALA A 29 8.75 -12.78 -41.26
CA ALA A 29 9.49 -11.61 -40.77
C ALA A 29 8.55 -10.61 -40.06
N ARG A 30 7.33 -10.40 -40.57
CA ARG A 30 6.33 -9.53 -39.92
C ARG A 30 5.88 -10.07 -38.57
N VAL A 31 5.59 -11.38 -38.47
CA VAL A 31 5.20 -12.02 -37.19
C VAL A 31 6.30 -11.87 -36.14
N ARG A 32 7.57 -12.08 -36.51
CA ARG A 32 8.72 -11.89 -35.60
C ARG A 32 8.92 -10.43 -35.16
N THR A 33 8.55 -9.48 -36.00
CA THR A 33 8.61 -8.04 -35.64
C THR A 33 7.46 -7.68 -34.70
N ALA A 34 6.25 -8.18 -34.96
CA ALA A 34 5.10 -8.00 -34.07
C ALA A 34 5.33 -8.64 -32.69
N ARG A 35 5.86 -9.88 -32.64
CA ARG A 35 6.25 -10.56 -31.39
C ARG A 35 7.29 -9.75 -30.61
N ARG A 36 8.32 -9.22 -31.29
CA ARG A 36 9.33 -8.37 -30.65
C ARG A 36 8.75 -7.05 -30.15
N ALA A 37 7.83 -6.44 -30.90
CA ALA A 37 7.13 -5.23 -30.46
C ALA A 37 6.22 -5.51 -29.25
N ALA A 38 5.53 -6.65 -29.20
CA ALA A 38 4.70 -7.06 -28.07
C ALA A 38 5.56 -7.32 -26.81
N VAL A 39 6.69 -8.03 -26.94
CA VAL A 39 7.64 -8.23 -25.83
C VAL A 39 8.25 -6.91 -25.37
N ALA A 40 8.65 -6.03 -26.29
CA ALA A 40 9.16 -4.71 -25.95
C ALA A 40 8.10 -3.85 -25.28
N ALA A 41 6.87 -3.84 -25.79
CA ALA A 41 5.75 -3.11 -25.19
C ALA A 41 5.29 -3.71 -23.86
N ALA A 42 5.47 -5.01 -23.61
CA ALA A 42 5.23 -5.63 -22.32
C ALA A 42 6.36 -5.34 -21.31
N ALA A 43 7.60 -5.22 -21.78
CA ALA A 43 8.74 -4.79 -20.98
C ALA A 43 8.73 -3.28 -20.68
N GLU A 44 8.19 -2.49 -21.61
CA GLU A 44 7.94 -1.05 -21.47
C GLU A 44 6.54 -0.74 -20.92
N ALA A 45 5.66 -1.75 -20.79
CA ALA A 45 4.36 -1.60 -20.16
C ALA A 45 4.67 -1.14 -18.74
N PRO A 46 4.24 0.06 -18.36
CA PRO A 46 4.77 0.66 -17.18
C PRO A 46 4.23 -0.14 -15.99
N VAL A 47 5.15 -0.75 -15.22
CA VAL A 47 4.90 -1.27 -13.87
C VAL A 47 4.35 -0.15 -12.96
N PHE A 48 4.49 1.11 -13.42
CA PHE A 48 3.98 2.33 -12.85
C PHE A 48 2.71 2.80 -13.58
N GLY A 49 1.60 2.94 -12.86
CA GLY A 49 0.40 3.59 -13.41
C GLY A 49 -0.74 2.67 -13.83
N ARG A 50 -0.89 1.47 -13.24
CA ARG A 50 -2.24 0.90 -13.11
C ARG A 50 -3.06 1.85 -12.25
N VAL A 51 -4.11 2.39 -12.83
CA VAL A 51 -5.12 3.22 -12.14
C VAL A 51 -5.78 2.34 -11.09
N ILE A 52 -5.27 2.37 -9.85
CA ILE A 52 -5.85 1.64 -8.73
C ILE A 52 -7.21 2.27 -8.42
N ARG A 53 -8.28 1.51 -8.64
CA ARG A 53 -9.66 1.95 -8.43
C ARG A 53 -10.09 1.62 -7.01
N GLY A 54 -10.10 2.63 -6.14
CA GLY A 54 -10.69 2.51 -4.79
C GLY A 54 -9.78 1.83 -3.77
N PHE A 55 -10.37 1.44 -2.63
CA PHE A 55 -9.76 0.66 -1.56
C PHE A 55 -10.63 -0.57 -1.34
N ASP A 56 -10.16 -1.73 -1.78
CA ASP A 56 -10.89 -2.99 -1.75
C ASP A 56 -10.50 -3.88 -0.56
N ARG A 57 -10.94 -5.15 -0.57
CA ARG A 57 -10.63 -6.09 0.53
C ARG A 57 -9.19 -6.61 0.47
N SER A 58 -8.57 -6.60 -0.70
CA SER A 58 -7.16 -6.98 -0.86
C SER A 58 -6.28 -5.88 -0.28
N ASP A 59 -6.53 -4.62 -0.67
CA ASP A 59 -5.85 -3.44 -0.12
C ASP A 59 -5.94 -3.42 1.43
N LEU A 60 -7.12 -3.75 1.97
CA LEU A 60 -7.34 -3.88 3.41
C LEU A 60 -6.41 -4.92 4.06
N ALA A 61 -6.25 -6.08 3.44
CA ALA A 61 -5.43 -7.17 3.97
C ALA A 61 -3.93 -6.82 3.91
N GLU A 62 -3.50 -6.16 2.84
CA GLU A 62 -2.12 -5.72 2.65
C GLU A 62 -1.75 -4.58 3.60
N ALA A 63 -2.64 -3.59 3.73
CA ALA A 63 -2.50 -2.53 4.71
C ALA A 63 -2.43 -3.09 6.14
N PHE A 64 -3.26 -4.09 6.46
CA PHE A 64 -3.23 -4.76 7.75
C PHE A 64 -1.91 -5.52 7.95
N LEU A 65 -1.46 -6.30 6.97
CA LEU A 65 -0.22 -7.07 7.04
C LEU A 65 0.99 -6.15 7.25
N GLY A 66 1.08 -5.07 6.47
CA GLY A 66 2.12 -4.06 6.61
C GLY A 66 2.09 -3.39 7.98
N SER A 67 0.91 -2.99 8.44
CA SER A 67 0.71 -2.45 9.80
C SER A 67 1.16 -3.43 10.88
N PHE A 68 0.80 -4.71 10.76
CA PHE A 68 1.13 -5.73 11.75
C PHE A 68 2.64 -6.02 11.78
N LEU A 69 3.28 -6.10 10.61
CA LEU A 69 4.72 -6.36 10.48
C LEU A 69 5.56 -5.31 11.23
N PHE A 70 5.18 -4.04 11.13
CA PHE A 70 5.85 -2.94 11.84
C PHE A 70 5.33 -2.75 13.27
N GLY A 71 4.11 -3.19 13.57
CA GLY A 71 3.50 -3.10 14.89
C GLY A 71 4.07 -4.09 15.91
N VAL A 72 4.32 -5.34 15.52
CA VAL A 72 4.78 -6.40 16.44
C VAL A 72 6.02 -5.99 17.24
N PRO A 73 7.11 -5.48 16.64
CA PRO A 73 8.28 -5.02 17.41
C PRO A 73 7.93 -3.92 18.40
N MET A 74 7.09 -2.96 18.01
CA MET A 74 6.65 -1.83 18.85
C MET A 74 5.82 -2.27 20.05
N PHE A 75 5.02 -3.33 19.90
CA PHE A 75 4.20 -3.86 20.99
C PHE A 75 5.04 -4.61 22.01
N VAL A 76 6.07 -5.32 21.54
CA VAL A 76 6.98 -6.09 22.38
C VAL A 76 7.99 -5.18 23.08
N GLU A 77 8.42 -4.11 22.42
CA GLU A 77 9.38 -3.17 22.98
C GLU A 77 8.72 -2.15 23.94
N GLY A 78 9.42 -1.81 25.02
CA GLY A 78 8.95 -0.85 26.02
C GLY A 78 8.86 0.59 25.51
N GLY A 79 9.69 0.95 24.53
CA GLY A 79 9.89 2.33 24.06
C GLY A 79 8.61 3.03 23.61
N THR A 80 7.66 2.31 23.01
CA THR A 80 6.36 2.87 22.59
C THR A 80 5.61 3.54 23.75
N ASN A 81 5.65 2.96 24.94
CA ASN A 81 4.97 3.49 26.12
C ASN A 81 5.72 4.66 26.75
N GLU A 82 7.06 4.63 26.71
CA GLU A 82 7.89 5.73 27.21
C GLU A 82 7.65 7.00 26.39
N VAL A 83 7.64 6.88 25.06
CA VAL A 83 7.29 7.98 24.17
C VAL A 83 5.84 8.41 24.36
N GLY A 84 4.92 7.45 24.52
CA GLY A 84 3.50 7.72 24.83
C GLY A 84 3.33 8.55 26.11
N ALA A 85 4.05 8.20 27.18
CA ALA A 85 4.05 8.93 28.44
C ALA A 85 4.62 10.35 28.30
N PHE A 86 5.69 10.52 27.51
CA PHE A 86 6.23 11.84 27.22
C PHE A 86 5.23 12.72 26.46
N LEU A 87 4.52 12.17 25.47
CA LEU A 87 3.56 12.90 24.64
C LEU A 87 2.23 13.18 25.35
N ALA A 88 1.79 12.32 26.28
CA ALA A 88 0.53 12.48 27.01
C ALA A 88 0.42 13.83 27.74
N GLY A 89 1.54 14.34 28.27
CA GLY A 89 1.60 15.66 28.92
C GLY A 89 1.86 16.83 27.97
N ARG A 90 1.98 16.59 26.66
CA ARG A 90 2.43 17.58 25.66
C ARG A 90 1.51 17.56 24.43
N PRO A 91 0.29 18.10 24.53
CA PRO A 91 -0.73 17.97 23.49
C PRO A 91 -0.31 18.55 22.13
N LEU A 92 0.51 19.62 22.12
CA LEU A 92 1.05 20.18 20.88
C LEU A 92 2.01 19.22 20.17
N LEU A 93 2.90 18.55 20.92
CA LEU A 93 3.80 17.56 20.34
C LEU A 93 3.04 16.32 19.89
N LEU A 94 2.05 15.88 20.66
CA LEU A 94 1.18 14.76 20.30
C LEU A 94 0.43 15.03 18.98
N ALA A 95 -0.17 16.22 18.85
CA ALA A 95 -0.80 16.65 17.61
C ALA A 95 0.21 16.70 16.46
N GLY A 96 1.41 17.22 16.71
CA GLY A 96 2.52 17.22 15.75
C GLY A 96 2.93 15.81 15.31
N THR A 97 3.01 14.85 16.22
CA THR A 97 3.31 13.44 15.90
C THR A 97 2.23 12.81 15.05
N LEU A 98 0.96 13.01 15.41
CA LEU A 98 -0.18 12.50 14.65
C LEU A 98 -0.23 13.09 13.24
N LEU A 99 -0.17 14.42 13.14
CA LEU A 99 -0.20 15.12 11.86
C LEU A 99 1.04 14.82 11.02
N GLY A 100 2.21 14.68 11.63
CA GLY A 100 3.45 14.28 10.97
C GLY A 100 3.38 12.87 10.40
N GLY A 101 2.79 11.92 11.14
CA GLY A 101 2.52 10.56 10.65
C GLY A 101 1.56 10.56 9.47
N ILE A 102 0.46 11.32 9.55
CA ILE A 102 -0.49 11.47 8.44
C ILE A 102 0.20 12.11 7.23
N ALA A 103 0.98 13.18 7.42
CA ALA A 103 1.72 13.84 6.35
C ALA A 103 2.75 12.92 5.69
N LEU A 104 3.40 12.06 6.47
CA LEU A 104 4.31 11.04 5.95
C LEU A 104 3.57 10.03 5.08
N VAL A 105 2.41 9.53 5.52
CA VAL A 105 1.58 8.62 4.72
C VAL A 105 1.07 9.30 3.45
N VAL A 106 0.60 10.55 3.55
CA VAL A 106 0.23 11.35 2.37
C VAL A 106 1.41 11.49 1.42
N SER A 107 2.62 11.68 1.94
CA SER A 107 3.83 11.77 1.11
C SER A 107 4.12 10.46 0.38
N ILE A 108 3.99 9.32 1.09
CA ILE A 108 4.18 7.99 0.53
C ILE A 108 3.14 7.69 -0.57
N LEU A 109 1.87 8.00 -0.32
CA LEU A 109 0.77 7.65 -1.23
C LEU A 109 0.60 8.61 -2.41
N TYR A 110 0.95 9.90 -2.26
CA TYR A 110 0.57 10.94 -3.23
C TYR A 110 1.72 11.85 -3.70
N VAL A 111 2.82 11.96 -2.95
CA VAL A 111 3.94 12.87 -3.30
C VAL A 111 5.10 12.12 -3.93
N ALA A 112 5.40 10.90 -3.45
CA ALA A 112 6.26 9.99 -4.20
C ALA A 112 5.53 9.66 -5.51
N GLU A 113 6.10 10.04 -6.66
CA GLU A 113 5.55 9.90 -8.03
C GLU A 113 5.32 8.43 -8.48
N ILE A 114 5.03 7.52 -7.54
CA ILE A 114 4.92 6.07 -7.74
C ILE A 114 3.54 5.70 -8.32
N GLN A 115 2.50 6.54 -8.19
CA GLN A 115 1.14 6.23 -8.65
C GLN A 115 0.39 7.47 -9.19
N ASP A 116 -0.17 7.40 -10.41
CA ASP A 116 -1.19 8.36 -10.91
C ASP A 116 -2.51 8.08 -10.17
N VAL A 117 -2.59 8.47 -8.89
CA VAL A 117 -3.80 8.31 -8.08
C VAL A 117 -4.78 9.41 -8.46
N ARG A 118 -5.57 9.18 -9.50
CA ARG A 118 -6.75 10.00 -9.77
C ARG A 118 -7.74 9.84 -8.62
N VAL A 119 -7.90 10.90 -7.83
CA VAL A 119 -8.89 10.97 -6.74
C VAL A 119 -10.29 10.78 -7.34
N GLN A 120 -10.85 9.58 -7.24
CA GLN A 120 -12.22 9.28 -7.67
C GLN A 120 -13.05 8.84 -6.46
N ASP A 121 -14.24 9.44 -6.34
CA ASP A 121 -15.20 9.31 -5.24
C ASP A 121 -14.64 9.54 -3.81
N PRO A 122 -14.05 10.71 -3.54
CA PRO A 122 -13.65 11.08 -2.17
C PRO A 122 -14.84 11.16 -1.22
N PHE A 123 -14.63 10.77 0.04
CA PHE A 123 -15.60 11.06 1.12
C PHE A 123 -15.79 12.58 1.20
N PHE A 124 -17.06 13.01 1.21
CA PHE A 124 -17.45 14.43 1.21
C PHE A 124 -16.87 15.26 0.06
N GLY A 125 -16.38 14.65 -1.03
CA GLY A 125 -15.79 15.37 -2.16
C GLY A 125 -14.32 15.76 -1.99
N VAL A 126 -13.71 15.53 -0.82
CA VAL A 126 -12.35 16.03 -0.48
C VAL A 126 -11.39 14.98 0.07
N ILE A 127 -11.88 13.96 0.79
CA ILE A 127 -11.00 13.00 1.49
C ILE A 127 -10.88 11.70 0.69
N PRO A 128 -9.69 11.31 0.18
CA PRO A 128 -9.51 10.07 -0.56
C PRO A 128 -9.84 8.84 0.28
N ARG A 129 -10.62 7.90 -0.27
CA ARG A 129 -11.00 6.67 0.45
C ARG A 129 -9.79 5.80 0.81
N ARG A 130 -8.79 5.73 -0.06
CA ARG A 130 -7.54 4.99 0.17
C ARG A 130 -6.79 5.51 1.39
N LEU A 131 -6.63 6.83 1.52
CA LEU A 131 -6.03 7.45 2.70
C LEU A 131 -6.79 7.07 3.98
N VAL A 132 -8.13 7.14 3.95
CA VAL A 132 -8.96 6.74 5.10
C VAL A 132 -8.80 5.25 5.42
N GLY A 133 -8.72 4.39 4.41
CA GLY A 133 -8.48 2.95 4.56
C GLY A 133 -7.15 2.68 5.26
N VAL A 134 -6.03 3.17 4.69
CA VAL A 134 -4.68 2.95 5.23
C VAL A 134 -4.52 3.49 6.65
N LEU A 135 -4.95 4.74 6.89
CA LEU A 135 -4.87 5.34 8.24
C LEU A 135 -5.84 4.66 9.21
N GLY A 136 -7.04 4.31 8.75
CA GLY A 136 -8.06 3.67 9.57
C GLY A 136 -7.65 2.27 10.01
N VAL A 137 -7.11 1.47 9.10
CA VAL A 137 -6.61 0.11 9.37
C VAL A 137 -5.46 0.16 10.35
N SER A 138 -4.45 0.99 10.09
CA SER A 138 -3.28 1.09 10.97
C SER A 138 -3.66 1.58 12.36
N PHE A 139 -4.53 2.61 12.47
CA PHE A 139 -5.01 3.10 13.76
C PHE A 139 -5.85 2.06 14.51
N LEU A 140 -6.80 1.42 13.84
CA LEU A 140 -7.64 0.38 14.45
C LEU A 140 -6.81 -0.81 14.91
N THR A 141 -5.85 -1.23 14.09
CA THR A 141 -4.92 -2.32 14.44
C THR A 141 -4.10 -1.94 15.67
N ALA A 142 -3.59 -0.70 15.74
CA ALA A 142 -2.86 -0.21 16.90
C ALA A 142 -3.74 -0.23 18.16
N VAL A 143 -4.96 0.31 18.10
CA VAL A 143 -5.90 0.32 19.23
C VAL A 143 -6.19 -1.11 19.72
N VAL A 144 -6.56 -2.01 18.81
CA VAL A 144 -6.93 -3.38 19.12
C VAL A 144 -5.74 -4.13 19.70
N ALA A 145 -4.59 -4.09 19.03
CA ALA A 145 -3.40 -4.81 19.47
C ALA A 145 -2.88 -4.27 20.81
N MET A 146 -2.74 -2.96 20.96
CA MET A 146 -2.26 -2.36 22.21
C MET A 146 -3.20 -2.65 23.39
N THR A 147 -4.50 -2.72 23.14
CA THR A 147 -5.47 -3.10 24.18
C THR A 147 -5.39 -4.59 24.49
N ALA A 148 -5.35 -5.45 23.47
CA ALA A 148 -5.33 -6.90 23.63
C ALA A 148 -4.06 -7.41 24.34
N TRP A 149 -2.91 -6.79 24.07
CA TRP A 149 -1.63 -7.11 24.73
C TRP A 149 -1.41 -6.36 26.05
N GLY A 150 -2.39 -5.60 26.53
CA GLY A 150 -2.29 -4.88 27.80
C GLY A 150 -1.24 -3.76 27.81
N ARG A 151 -0.87 -3.22 26.64
CA ARG A 151 0.09 -2.12 26.52
C ARG A 151 -0.54 -0.77 26.84
N VAL A 152 -1.87 -0.65 26.79
CA VAL A 152 -2.60 0.57 27.19
C VAL A 152 -3.65 0.29 28.25
N ALA A 153 -3.77 1.20 29.22
CA ALA A 153 -4.80 1.19 30.23
C ALA A 153 -5.76 2.36 29.99
N TRP A 154 -7.04 2.04 29.72
CA TRP A 154 -8.06 3.05 29.41
C TRP A 154 -8.52 3.87 30.62
N SER A 155 -8.05 3.54 31.83
CA SER A 155 -8.18 4.40 33.02
C SER A 155 -7.44 5.73 32.89
N GLU A 156 -6.41 5.78 32.02
CA GLU A 156 -5.63 6.98 31.71
C GLU A 156 -5.76 7.32 30.21
N PRO A 157 -6.89 7.90 29.77
CA PRO A 157 -7.23 7.99 28.36
C PRO A 157 -6.24 8.83 27.53
N ALA A 158 -5.63 9.87 28.13
CA ALA A 158 -4.62 10.68 27.45
C ALA A 158 -3.33 9.88 27.18
N LEU A 159 -2.90 9.08 28.15
CA LEU A 159 -1.74 8.20 28.01
C LEU A 159 -2.01 7.08 26.99
N ALA A 160 -3.18 6.45 27.09
CA ALA A 160 -3.61 5.40 26.17
C ALA A 160 -3.62 5.92 24.72
N PHE A 161 -4.26 7.08 24.49
CA PHE A 161 -4.31 7.70 23.18
C PHE A 161 -2.91 8.09 22.66
N ALA A 162 -2.07 8.72 23.48
CA ALA A 162 -0.72 9.08 23.08
C ALA A 162 0.12 7.86 22.70
N THR A 163 0.02 6.77 23.47
CA THR A 163 0.71 5.52 23.19
C THR A 163 0.21 4.87 21.89
N VAL A 164 -1.10 4.91 21.63
CA VAL A 164 -1.68 4.46 20.35
C VAL A 164 -1.17 5.30 19.19
N VAL A 165 -1.07 6.63 19.33
CA VAL A 165 -0.54 7.51 18.28
C VAL A 165 0.92 7.18 17.97
N VAL A 166 1.74 6.88 18.98
CA VAL A 166 3.14 6.46 18.77
C VAL A 166 3.20 5.16 17.97
N ALA A 167 2.39 4.16 18.32
CA ALA A 167 2.29 2.90 17.58
C ALA A 167 1.79 3.11 16.14
N PHE A 168 0.79 3.97 15.97
CA PHE A 168 0.14 4.27 14.71
C PHE A 168 1.11 4.78 13.65
N VAL A 169 2.11 5.62 14.00
CA VAL A 169 2.99 6.23 13.00
C VAL A 169 3.74 5.18 12.15
N PRO A 170 4.59 4.30 12.70
CA PRO A 170 5.28 3.28 11.90
C PRO A 170 4.32 2.24 11.32
N MET A 171 3.23 1.92 12.01
CA MET A 171 2.20 1.01 11.49
C MET A 171 1.51 1.58 10.25
N SER A 172 1.27 2.88 10.21
CA SER A 172 0.66 3.57 9.06
C SER A 172 1.60 3.65 7.86
N VAL A 173 2.92 3.75 8.10
CA VAL A 173 3.94 3.61 7.07
C VAL A 173 3.95 2.19 6.51
N GLY A 174 3.95 1.18 7.40
CA GLY A 174 3.86 -0.22 6.98
C GLY A 174 2.59 -0.49 6.16
N ALA A 175 1.45 0.03 6.60
CA ALA A 175 0.19 -0.08 5.87
C ALA A 175 0.26 0.59 4.49
N ALA A 176 0.81 1.80 4.41
CA ALA A 176 0.95 2.53 3.14
C ALA A 176 1.90 1.81 2.17
N LEU A 177 2.99 1.23 2.68
CA LEU A 177 3.92 0.45 1.86
C LEU A 177 3.30 -0.88 1.41
N GLY A 178 2.56 -1.56 2.30
CA GLY A 178 1.84 -2.78 1.96
C GLY A 178 0.82 -2.54 0.83
N ASP A 179 0.04 -1.47 0.96
CA ASP A 179 -0.98 -1.00 0.01
C ASP A 179 -0.39 -0.50 -1.33
N ILE A 180 0.93 -0.26 -1.41
CA ILE A 180 1.65 0.12 -2.66
C ILE A 180 2.23 -1.11 -3.36
N LEU A 181 2.55 -2.18 -2.63
CA LEU A 181 3.12 -3.38 -3.24
C LEU A 181 2.08 -4.02 -4.17
N PRO A 182 2.46 -4.43 -5.39
CA PRO A 182 1.51 -5.02 -6.33
C PRO A 182 0.97 -6.36 -5.80
N GLY A 183 -0.28 -6.32 -5.37
CA GLY A 183 -1.11 -7.47 -5.03
C GLY A 183 -2.03 -7.88 -6.16
N THR A 184 -1.54 -8.78 -7.02
CA THR A 184 -2.27 -9.56 -8.06
C THR A 184 -2.93 -8.83 -9.23
#